data_AF-A0A1W1DZS3-F1
#
_entry.id   AF-A0A1W1DZS3-F1
#
_cell.length_a   1.000
_cell.length_b   1.000
_cell.length_c   1.000
_cell.angle_alpha   90.00
_cell.angle_beta   90.00
_cell.angle_gamma   90.00
#
_symmetry.space_group_name_H-M   'P 1'
#
loop_
_entity.id
_entity.type
_entity.pdbx_description
1 polymer ?
#
loop_
_entity_poly.entity_id
_entity_poly.type
_entity_poly.pdbx_seq_one_letter_code
_entity_poly.pdbx_strand_id
1 'polypeptide(L)' 'MLKRIMDGNGKANDIDLLLTVGDKIMGNTICALGDAAAMPVESFLRCFREEFEYYIEHGESKVKG' A
#
# COMPACT_ATOMS: atom_id res chain seq x y z
N MET A 1 -5.82 5.44 2.99
CA MET A 1 -5.44 4.92 1.65
C MET A 1 -5.84 3.46 1.52
N LEU A 2 -5.21 2.54 2.26
CA LEU A 2 -5.58 1.11 2.26
C LEU A 2 -7.08 0.85 2.49
N LYS A 3 -7.68 1.53 3.46
CA LYS A 3 -9.13 1.46 3.72
C LYS A 3 -9.98 1.75 2.48
N ARG A 4 -9.60 2.77 1.70
CA ARG A 4 -10.29 3.15 0.46
C ARG A 4 -10.17 2.07 -0.62
N ILE A 5 -9.00 1.45 -0.76
CA ILE A 5 -8.79 0.32 -1.68
C ILE A 5 -9.69 -0.84 -1.26
N MET A 6 -9.67 -1.21 0.03
CA MET A 6 -10.49 -2.31 0.56
C MET A 6 -12.00 -2.08 0.42
N ASP A 7 -12.44 -0.82 0.50
CA ASP A 7 -13.84 -0.42 0.32
C ASP A 7 -14.23 -0.29 -1.17
N GLY A 8 -13.39 -0.77 -2.11
CA GLY A 8 -13.66 -0.77 -3.56
C GLY A 8 -13.60 0.60 -4.24
N ASN A 9 -13.07 1.60 -3.55
CA ASN A 9 -12.97 2.99 -4.02
C ASN A 9 -11.51 3.38 -4.35
N GLY A 10 -10.65 2.39 -4.58
CA GLY A 10 -9.23 2.58 -4.88
C GLY A 10 -9.02 3.38 -6.17
N LYS A 11 -7.94 4.15 -6.23
CA LYS A 11 -7.49 4.85 -7.44
C LYS A 11 -6.14 4.32 -7.88
N ALA A 12 -5.84 4.38 -9.18
CA ALA A 12 -4.54 3.97 -9.72
C ALA A 12 -3.36 4.63 -8.98
N ASN A 13 -3.49 5.92 -8.64
CA ASN A 13 -2.46 6.66 -7.90
C ASN A 13 -2.33 6.27 -6.42
N ASP A 14 -3.19 5.40 -5.89
CA ASP A 14 -3.14 5.03 -4.46
C ASP A 14 -1.93 4.16 -4.13
N ILE A 15 -1.51 3.33 -5.08
CA ILE A 15 -0.29 2.51 -4.95
C ILE A 15 0.94 3.44 -4.88
N ASP A 16 1.06 4.37 -5.83
CA ASP A 16 2.19 5.31 -5.87
C ASP A 16 2.20 6.25 -4.66
N LEU A 17 1.02 6.65 -4.18
CA LEU A 17 0.90 7.48 -2.98
C LEU A 17 1.34 6.71 -1.72
N LEU A 18 1.00 5.42 -1.61
CA LEU A 18 1.46 4.59 -0.49
C LEU A 18 2.97 4.42 -0.49
N LEU A 19 3.59 4.19 -1.66
CA LEU A 19 5.05 4.13 -1.81
C LEU A 19 5.69 5.47 -1.41
N THR A 20 5.18 6.58 -1.93
CA THR A 20 5.68 7.93 -1.62
C THR A 20 5.59 8.24 -0.11
N VAL A 21 4.54 7.78 0.56
CA VAL A 21 4.38 7.95 2.01
C VAL A 21 5.38 7.08 2.78
N GLY A 22 5.61 5.83 2.35
CA GLY A 22 6.62 4.95 2.93
C GLY A 22 8.02 5.57 2.85
N ASP A 23 8.40 6.06 1.66
CA ASP A 23 9.69 6.73 1.44
C ASP A 23 9.86 7.98 2.30
N LYS A 24 8.77 8.73 2.53
CA LYS A 24 8.80 9.90 3.41
C LYS A 24 8.91 9.56 4.87
N ILE A 25 8.50 8.39 5.32
CA ILE A 25 8.66 7.94 6.71
C ILE A 25 10.09 7.45 6.92
N MET A 26 10.61 6.70 5.95
CA MET A 26 11.93 6.08 6.02
C MET A 26 13.04 7.13 6.16
N GLY A 27 13.79 7.07 7.26
CA GLY A 27 14.93 7.97 7.51
C GLY A 27 14.55 9.42 7.87
N ASN A 28 13.26 9.76 7.90
CA ASN A 28 12.77 11.07 8.38
C ASN A 28 12.15 10.97 9.78
N THR A 29 12.22 9.82 10.43
CA THR A 29 11.72 9.62 11.79
C THR A 29 12.85 9.25 12.75
N ILE A 30 12.82 9.81 13.97
CA ILE A 30 13.83 9.54 15.01
C ILE A 30 13.62 8.13 15.59
N CYS A 31 12.38 7.66 15.62
CA CYS A 31 12.02 6.37 16.18
C CYS A 31 12.09 5.28 15.11
N ALA A 32 12.87 4.23 15.35
CA ALA A 32 13.01 3.08 14.44
C ALA A 32 11.67 2.35 14.16
N LEU A 33 10.64 2.56 14.99
CA LEU A 33 9.30 2.04 14.74
C LEU A 33 8.69 2.62 13.46
N GLY A 34 9.00 3.87 13.11
CA GLY A 34 8.51 4.51 11.89
C GLY A 34 9.00 3.77 10.64
N ASP A 35 10.32 3.57 10.56
CA ASP A 35 10.95 2.82 9.48
C ASP A 35 10.45 1.36 9.44
N ALA A 36 10.37 0.71 10.61
CA ALA A 36 9.86 -0.65 10.72
C ALA A 36 8.39 -0.81 10.29
N ALA A 37 7.57 0.25 10.39
CA ALA A 37 6.20 0.25 9.90
C ALA A 37 6.09 0.51 8.38
N ALA A 38 7.02 1.25 7.79
CA ALA A 38 7.05 1.55 6.36
C ALA A 38 7.52 0.36 5.52
N MET A 39 8.55 -0.36 5.98
CA MET A 39 9.13 -1.53 5.30
C MET A 39 8.13 -2.62 4.88
N PRO A 40 7.20 -3.10 5.75
CA PRO A 40 6.25 -4.12 5.35
C PRO A 40 5.27 -3.61 4.30
N VAL A 41 4.83 -2.35 4.38
CA VAL A 41 3.93 -1.75 3.38
C VAL A 41 4.61 -1.71 2.01
N GLU A 42 5.85 -1.26 1.96
CA GLU A 42 6.64 -1.25 0.72
C GLU A 42 6.84 -2.66 0.16
N SER A 43 7.22 -3.62 1.01
CA SER A 43 7.41 -5.02 0.63
C SER A 43 6.13 -5.62 0.06
N PHE A 44 4.97 -5.39 0.70
CA PHE A 44 3.69 -5.88 0.21
C PHE A 44 3.32 -5.26 -1.14
N LEU A 45 3.51 -3.96 -1.31
CA LEU A 45 3.21 -3.29 -2.59
C LEU A 45 4.12 -3.78 -3.73
N ARG A 46 5.37 -4.17 -3.43
CA ARG A 46 6.29 -4.73 -4.43
C ARG A 46 5.96 -6.18 -4.77
N CYS A 47 5.74 -7.03 -3.75
CA CYS A 47 5.51 -8.46 -3.93
C CYS A 47 4.11 -8.78 -4.47
N PHE A 48 3.10 -7.99 -4.09
CA PHE A 48 1.69 -8.24 -4.40
C PHE A 48 1.07 -7.13 -5.23
N ARG A 49 1.88 -6.38 -6.00
CA ARG A 49 1.41 -5.24 -6.81
C ARG A 49 0.17 -5.58 -7.64
N GLU A 50 0.20 -6.74 -8.30
CA GLU A 50 -0.89 -7.23 -9.15
C GLU A 50 -2.21 -7.41 -8.39
N GLU A 51 -2.18 -7.81 -7.11
CA GLU A 51 -3.39 -7.93 -6.30
C GLU A 51 -3.97 -6.57 -5.97
N PHE A 52 -3.13 -5.57 -5.66
CA PHE A 52 -3.58 -4.20 -5.41
C PHE A 52 -4.17 -3.57 -6.68
N GLU A 53 -3.54 -3.78 -7.83
CA GLU A 53 -4.05 -3.31 -9.13
C GLU A 53 -5.40 -3.97 -9.46
N TYR A 54 -5.53 -5.28 -9.24
CA TYR A 54 -6.80 -5.98 -9.39
C TYR A 54 -7.88 -5.41 -8.47
N TYR A 55 -7.55 -5.16 -7.19
CA TYR A 55 -8.48 -4.59 -6.21
C TYR A 55 -8.96 -3.19 -6.61
N ILE A 56 -8.06 -2.38 -7.18
CA ILE A 56 -8.41 -1.03 -7.68
C ILE A 56 -9.34 -1.12 -8.89
N GLU A 57 -9.10 -2.06 -9.81
CA GLU A 57 -9.89 -2.20 -11.03
C GLU A 57 -11.26 -2.86 -10.78
N HIS A 58 -11.31 -3.88 -9.93
CA HIS A 58 -12.50 -4.72 -9.73
C HIS A 58 -13.26 -4.37 -8.45
N GLY A 59 -12.66 -3.59 -7.55
CA GLY A 59 -13.25 -3.21 -6.27
C GLY A 59 -13.28 -4.32 -5.22
N GLU A 60 -12.71 -5.50 -5.51
CA GLU A 60 -12.69 -6.67 -4.63
C GLU A 60 -11.38 -7.45 -4.73
N SER A 61 -11.12 -8.32 -3.75
CA SER A 61 -9.93 -9.17 -3.72
C SER A 61 -9.92 -10.21 -4.83
N LYS A 62 -8.76 -10.37 -5.49
CA LYS A 62 -8.50 -11.47 -6.44
C LYS A 62 -8.59 -12.84 -5.78
N VAL A 63 -8.20 -12.93 -4.52
CA VAL A 63 -8.24 -14.17 -3.73
C VAL A 63 -9.54 -14.17 -2.93
N LYS A 64 -10.40 -15.17 -3.20
CA LYS A 64 -11.60 -15.44 -2.41
C LYS A 64 -11.17 -16.27 -1.20
N GLY A 65 -11.32 -15.68 0.00
CA GLY A 65 -11.11 -16.36 1.28
C GLY A 65 -12.23 -17.33 1.62
#